data_AF-A0A0A6CW92-F1
#
_entry.id   AF-A0A0A6CW92-F1
#
_cell.length_a   1.000
_cell.length_b   1.000
_cell.length_c   1.000
_cell.angle_alpha   90.00
_cell.angle_beta   90.00
_cell.angle_gamma   90.00
#
_symmetry.space_group_name_H-M   'P 1'
#
loop_
_entity.id
_entity.type
_entity.pdbx_description
1 polymer ?
#
loop_
_entity_poly.entity_id
_entity_poly.type
_entity_poly.pdbx_seq_one_letter_code
_entity_poly.pdbx_strand_id
1 'polypeptide(L)'
;APAGGRVPRVSVWHGDADATVVPANADAIVAQWRGVHGLAYAPDEVEQVEGHAHRLWRDAQGRAAVEEYRIRGLGHGTPLATTGADGLGQPGPHMLEAGISSTLHSAAFFGLIERPSARAAATRAKPKPASPRPHPWSHSPGRSQVGDMINGALRAAGLLR
;
A
#
# COMPACT_ATOMS: atom_id res chain seq x y z
N ALA A 1 17.65 -31.57 -11.60
CA ALA A 1 17.45 -30.10 -11.48
C ALA A 1 18.43 -29.41 -12.43
N PRO A 2 18.07 -28.32 -13.13
CA PRO A 2 19.07 -27.58 -13.90
C PRO A 2 20.12 -26.99 -12.94
N ALA A 3 21.34 -26.86 -13.43
CA ALA A 3 22.55 -26.61 -12.66
C ALA A 3 22.55 -25.29 -11.89
N GLY A 4 22.83 -25.35 -10.58
CA GLY A 4 23.69 -24.41 -9.82
C GLY A 4 23.40 -22.90 -9.80
N GLY A 5 22.33 -22.40 -10.42
CA GLY A 5 22.00 -20.98 -10.47
C GLY A 5 21.35 -20.47 -9.18
N ARG A 6 21.60 -19.21 -8.82
CA ARG A 6 20.84 -18.53 -7.77
C ARG A 6 19.36 -18.51 -8.14
N VAL A 7 18.49 -18.95 -7.24
CA VAL A 7 17.04 -18.84 -7.43
C VAL A 7 16.67 -17.35 -7.54
N PRO A 8 15.91 -16.93 -8.57
CA PRO A 8 15.59 -15.53 -8.78
C PRO A 8 14.62 -15.01 -7.71
N ARG A 9 14.70 -13.72 -7.43
CA ARG A 9 13.66 -13.02 -6.67
C ARG A 9 12.44 -12.81 -7.57
N VAL A 10 11.24 -12.81 -7.01
CA VAL A 10 9.99 -12.74 -7.78
C VAL A 10 9.08 -11.65 -7.21
N SER A 11 8.54 -10.82 -8.09
CA SER A 11 7.54 -9.81 -7.77
C SER A 11 6.27 -10.08 -8.58
N VAL A 12 5.15 -10.30 -7.91
CA VAL A 12 3.86 -10.64 -8.53
C VAL A 12 2.91 -9.47 -8.36
N TRP A 13 2.29 -9.02 -9.46
CA TRP A 13 1.31 -7.93 -9.45
C TRP A 13 0.05 -8.43 -10.11
N HIS A 14 -1.10 -8.30 -9.44
CA HIS A 14 -2.37 -8.73 -10.01
C HIS A 14 -3.51 -7.85 -9.50
N GLY A 15 -4.39 -7.40 -10.40
CA GLY A 15 -5.65 -6.79 -10.03
C GLY A 15 -6.64 -7.76 -9.38
N ASP A 16 -7.42 -7.33 -8.39
CA ASP A 16 -8.46 -8.18 -7.81
C ASP A 16 -9.77 -8.20 -8.63
N ALA A 17 -9.89 -7.31 -9.62
CA ALA A 17 -11.01 -7.21 -10.56
C ALA A 17 -10.61 -7.64 -11.99
N ASP A 18 -9.49 -8.34 -12.16
CA ASP A 18 -9.05 -8.87 -13.45
C ASP A 18 -10.00 -9.96 -13.96
N ALA A 19 -10.71 -9.66 -15.05
CA ALA A 19 -11.63 -10.56 -15.73
C ALA A 19 -11.00 -11.35 -16.90
N THR A 20 -9.75 -11.05 -17.25
CA THR A 20 -8.98 -11.75 -18.31
C THR A 20 -8.21 -12.91 -17.70
N VAL A 21 -7.56 -12.69 -16.56
CA VAL A 21 -6.81 -13.73 -15.82
C VAL A 21 -7.32 -13.77 -14.40
N VAL A 22 -7.89 -14.92 -14.00
CA VAL A 22 -8.50 -15.09 -12.68
C VAL A 22 -7.49 -14.78 -11.55
N PRO A 23 -7.89 -14.01 -10.51
CA PRO A 23 -7.00 -13.61 -9.41
C PRO A 23 -6.26 -14.76 -8.71
N ALA A 24 -6.85 -15.96 -8.68
CA ALA A 24 -6.26 -17.18 -8.11
C ALA A 24 -4.96 -17.61 -8.83
N ASN A 25 -4.72 -17.13 -10.05
CA ASN A 25 -3.47 -17.40 -10.76
C ASN A 25 -2.26 -16.78 -10.04
N ALA A 26 -2.39 -15.59 -9.47
CA ALA A 26 -1.32 -14.99 -8.67
C ALA A 26 -1.04 -15.81 -7.39
N ASP A 27 -2.07 -16.35 -6.73
CA ASP A 27 -1.88 -17.23 -5.58
C ASP A 27 -1.13 -18.52 -5.97
N ALA A 28 -1.43 -19.08 -7.14
CA ALA A 28 -0.73 -20.26 -7.68
C ALA A 28 0.74 -19.95 -8.01
N ILE A 29 1.03 -18.79 -8.62
CA ILE A 29 2.40 -18.34 -8.91
C ILE A 29 3.18 -18.14 -7.61
N VAL A 30 2.60 -17.48 -6.61
CA VAL A 30 3.22 -17.30 -5.29
C VAL A 30 3.46 -18.66 -4.63
N ALA A 31 2.50 -19.60 -4.69
CA ALA A 31 2.68 -20.95 -4.16
C ALA A 31 3.83 -21.70 -4.84
N GLN A 32 3.92 -21.63 -6.17
CA GLN A 32 4.99 -22.24 -6.94
C GLN A 32 6.36 -21.69 -6.52
N TRP A 33 6.53 -20.37 -6.51
CA TRP A 33 7.82 -19.75 -6.19
C TRP A 33 8.22 -19.90 -4.73
N ARG A 34 7.26 -19.89 -3.79
CA ARG A 34 7.54 -20.30 -2.40
C ARG A 34 8.07 -21.73 -2.34
N GLY A 35 7.47 -22.67 -3.08
CA GLY A 35 7.96 -24.04 -3.18
C GLY A 35 9.38 -24.14 -3.73
N VAL A 36 9.70 -23.36 -4.77
CA VAL A 36 11.06 -23.31 -5.36
C VAL A 36 12.09 -22.74 -4.36
N HIS A 37 11.72 -21.73 -3.59
CA HIS A 37 12.58 -21.11 -2.58
C HIS A 37 12.60 -21.84 -1.22
N GLY A 38 11.68 -22.78 -0.98
CA GLY A 38 11.52 -23.44 0.32
C GLY A 38 10.94 -22.52 1.41
N LEU A 39 10.06 -21.59 1.05
CA LEU A 39 9.48 -20.58 1.95
C LEU A 39 8.24 -21.11 2.69
N ALA A 40 7.95 -20.50 3.84
CA ALA A 40 6.77 -20.82 4.64
C ALA A 40 5.46 -20.48 3.91
N TYR A 41 4.36 -21.08 4.36
CA TYR A 41 3.04 -20.74 3.82
C TYR A 41 2.64 -19.30 4.18
N ALA A 42 2.75 -18.93 5.46
CA ALA A 42 2.46 -17.57 5.87
C ALA A 42 3.55 -16.59 5.35
N PRO A 43 3.17 -15.38 4.88
CA PRO A 43 4.14 -14.32 4.60
C PRO A 43 4.81 -13.83 5.88
N ASP A 44 6.05 -13.36 5.74
CA ASP A 44 6.81 -12.74 6.83
C ASP A 44 6.30 -11.33 7.12
N GLU A 45 5.83 -10.62 6.09
CA GLU A 45 5.25 -9.27 6.19
C GLU A 45 3.95 -9.18 5.39
N VAL A 46 2.95 -8.53 5.97
CA VAL A 46 1.69 -8.16 5.33
C VAL A 46 1.41 -6.71 5.66
N GLU A 47 1.27 -5.87 4.64
CA GLU A 47 1.07 -4.44 4.81
C GLU A 47 0.18 -3.86 3.70
N GLN A 48 -0.15 -2.57 3.84
CA GLN A 48 -0.83 -1.78 2.82
C GLN A 48 0.18 -0.78 2.23
N VAL A 49 0.43 -0.89 0.93
CA VAL A 49 1.31 0.01 0.16
C VAL A 49 0.42 0.79 -0.80
N GLU A 50 0.37 2.11 -0.63
CA GLU A 50 -0.50 3.02 -1.40
C GLU A 50 -1.98 2.59 -1.42
N GLY A 51 -2.45 1.92 -0.36
CA GLY A 51 -3.83 1.43 -0.25
C GLY A 51 -4.08 0.02 -0.81
N HIS A 52 -3.04 -0.63 -1.35
CA HIS A 52 -3.09 -1.99 -1.90
C HIS A 52 -2.41 -3.00 -0.99
N ALA A 53 -2.90 -4.24 -0.99
CA ALA A 53 -2.33 -5.29 -0.16
C ALA A 53 -0.98 -5.73 -0.73
N HIS A 54 0.01 -5.80 0.14
CA HIS A 54 1.36 -6.26 -0.14
C HIS A 54 1.73 -7.39 0.82
N ARG A 55 2.23 -8.49 0.27
CA ARG A 55 2.74 -9.65 1.03
C ARG A 55 4.18 -9.91 0.63
N LEU A 56 5.04 -10.19 1.61
CA LEU A 56 6.46 -10.46 1.38
C LEU A 56 6.92 -11.73 2.12
N TRP A 57 7.71 -12.53 1.42
CA TRP A 57 8.41 -13.69 1.96
C TRP A 57 9.92 -13.52 1.82
N ARG A 58 10.67 -13.89 2.85
CA ARG A 58 12.12 -13.76 2.94
C ARG A 58 12.78 -15.13 2.92
N ASP A 59 13.94 -15.23 2.26
CA ASP A 59 14.76 -16.44 2.30
C ASP A 59 15.45 -16.64 3.66
N ALA A 60 16.15 -17.75 3.82
CA ALA A 60 16.88 -18.09 5.06
C ALA A 60 17.99 -17.08 5.41
N GLN A 61 18.38 -16.18 4.49
CA GLN A 61 19.33 -15.09 4.73
C GLN A 61 18.62 -13.76 5.03
N GLY A 62 17.29 -13.76 5.18
CA GLY A 62 16.47 -12.59 5.44
C GLY A 62 16.21 -11.70 4.21
N ARG A 63 16.63 -12.13 3.02
CA ARG A 63 16.44 -11.34 1.79
C ARG A 63 15.04 -11.56 1.24
N ALA A 64 14.40 -10.49 0.81
CA ALA A 64 13.11 -10.53 0.12
C ALA A 64 13.19 -11.45 -1.12
N ALA A 65 12.51 -12.58 -1.10
CA ALA A 65 12.60 -13.62 -2.13
C ALA A 65 11.38 -13.61 -3.07
N VAL A 66 10.19 -13.49 -2.49
CA VAL A 66 8.92 -13.38 -3.22
C VAL A 66 8.12 -12.24 -2.61
N GLU A 67 7.59 -11.34 -3.44
CA GLU A 67 6.59 -10.36 -3.04
C GLU A 67 5.35 -10.48 -3.93
N GLU A 68 4.21 -10.06 -3.39
CA GLU A 68 2.95 -9.99 -4.14
C GLU A 68 2.19 -8.71 -3.77
N TYR A 69 1.74 -8.00 -4.81
CA TYR A 69 0.82 -6.88 -4.72
C TYR A 69 -0.54 -7.26 -5.31
N ARG A 70 -1.59 -7.09 -4.51
CA ARG A 70 -2.99 -7.22 -4.95
C ARG A 70 -3.60 -5.84 -5.13
N ILE A 71 -3.84 -5.45 -6.38
CA ILE A 71 -4.27 -4.10 -6.71
C ILE A 71 -5.79 -4.03 -6.71
N ARG A 72 -6.34 -3.49 -5.62
CA ARG A 72 -7.77 -3.27 -5.43
C ARG A 72 -8.43 -2.51 -6.58
N GLY A 73 -9.49 -3.08 -7.13
CA GLY A 73 -10.32 -2.52 -8.21
C GLY A 73 -9.67 -2.57 -9.60
N LEU A 74 -8.42 -3.03 -9.72
CA LEU A 74 -7.72 -3.06 -11.00
C LEU A 74 -8.19 -4.25 -11.84
N GLY A 75 -8.51 -3.99 -13.10
CA GLY A 75 -8.71 -5.02 -14.12
C GLY A 75 -7.38 -5.54 -14.69
N HIS A 76 -7.43 -6.08 -15.90
CA HIS A 76 -6.24 -6.58 -16.60
C HIS A 76 -5.33 -5.45 -17.09
N GLY A 77 -4.20 -5.22 -16.41
CA GLY A 77 -3.20 -4.26 -16.85
C GLY A 77 -2.08 -3.98 -15.83
N THR A 78 -1.18 -3.09 -16.24
CA THR A 78 -0.06 -2.58 -15.45
C THR A 78 -0.53 -1.40 -14.60
N PRO A 79 -0.44 -1.46 -13.26
CA PRO A 79 -0.81 -0.35 -12.41
C PRO A 79 0.23 0.78 -12.48
N LEU A 80 -0.25 1.99 -12.67
CA LEU A 80 0.52 3.23 -12.72
C LEU A 80 0.15 4.13 -11.54
N ALA A 81 1.08 5.01 -11.20
CA ALA A 81 0.78 6.25 -10.52
C ALA A 81 1.10 7.38 -11.50
N THR A 82 0.14 8.19 -11.88
CA THR A 82 0.32 9.28 -12.87
C THR A 82 0.53 10.64 -12.22
N THR A 83 0.38 10.71 -10.90
CA THR A 83 0.55 11.92 -10.11
C THR A 83 1.37 11.63 -8.84
N GLY A 84 1.79 12.70 -8.15
CA GLY A 84 2.58 12.58 -6.91
C GLY A 84 4.08 12.42 -7.16
N ALA A 85 4.83 12.28 -6.06
CA ALA A 85 6.29 12.19 -6.08
C ALA A 85 6.80 10.93 -6.81
N ASP A 86 5.99 9.87 -6.80
CA ASP A 86 6.26 8.60 -7.49
C ASP A 86 5.46 8.46 -8.81
N GLY A 87 5.02 9.59 -9.38
CA GLY A 87 4.34 9.63 -10.65
C GLY A 87 5.21 9.08 -11.78
N LEU A 88 4.89 7.90 -12.31
CA LEU A 88 5.56 7.24 -13.41
C LEU A 88 4.57 6.49 -14.31
N GLY A 89 4.62 6.82 -15.59
CA GLY A 89 3.83 6.19 -16.65
C GLY A 89 2.85 7.15 -17.29
N GLN A 90 2.20 6.68 -18.35
CA GLN A 90 1.12 7.38 -19.04
C GLN A 90 -0.04 6.40 -19.27
N PRO A 91 -1.30 6.78 -19.00
CA PRO A 91 -2.44 5.91 -19.23
C PRO A 91 -2.57 5.49 -20.68
N GLY A 92 -3.07 4.28 -20.89
CA GLY A 92 -3.30 3.70 -22.21
C GLY A 92 -3.89 2.30 -22.10
N PRO A 93 -4.05 1.58 -23.23
CA PRO A 93 -4.54 0.21 -23.21
C PRO A 93 -3.69 -0.67 -22.29
N HIS A 94 -4.29 -1.20 -21.22
CA HIS A 94 -3.60 -1.99 -20.16
C HIS A 94 -2.52 -1.24 -19.37
N MET A 95 -2.47 0.09 -19.46
CA MET A 95 -1.67 0.97 -18.60
C MET A 95 -2.64 1.79 -17.75
N LEU A 96 -2.88 1.35 -16.52
CA LEU A 96 -4.05 1.75 -15.74
C LEU A 96 -3.62 2.57 -14.53
N GLU A 97 -4.20 3.75 -14.35
CA GLU A 97 -4.01 4.54 -13.12
C GLU A 97 -4.58 3.78 -11.92
N ALA A 98 -3.73 3.58 -10.92
CA ALA A 98 -4.07 2.84 -9.70
C ALA A 98 -3.60 3.55 -8.42
N GLY A 99 -2.90 4.68 -8.52
CA GLY A 99 -2.25 5.34 -7.38
C GLY A 99 -0.96 4.65 -6.92
N ILE A 100 -0.47 3.64 -7.65
CA ILE A 100 0.76 2.90 -7.35
C ILE A 100 1.52 2.56 -8.64
N SER A 101 2.82 2.84 -8.68
CA SER A 101 3.69 2.50 -9.82
C SER A 101 4.33 1.12 -9.62
N SER A 102 3.83 0.08 -10.30
CA SER A 102 4.47 -1.25 -10.25
C SER A 102 5.91 -1.21 -10.73
N THR A 103 6.22 -0.38 -11.72
CA THR A 103 7.58 -0.24 -12.27
C THR A 103 8.57 0.27 -11.23
N LEU A 104 8.23 1.33 -10.48
CA LEU A 104 9.13 1.86 -9.46
C LEU A 104 9.29 0.90 -8.27
N HIS A 105 8.19 0.27 -7.83
CA HIS A 105 8.25 -0.74 -6.77
C HIS A 105 9.06 -1.96 -7.18
N SER A 106 8.87 -2.47 -8.40
CA SER A 106 9.66 -3.56 -8.95
C SER A 106 11.13 -3.19 -9.07
N ALA A 107 11.45 -1.99 -9.56
CA ALA A 107 12.83 -1.52 -9.67
C ALA A 107 13.51 -1.45 -8.29
N ALA A 108 12.80 -0.96 -7.27
CA ALA A 108 13.30 -0.92 -5.89
C ALA A 108 13.43 -2.33 -5.31
N PHE A 109 12.43 -3.20 -5.50
CA PHE A 109 12.49 -4.60 -5.10
C PHE A 109 13.75 -5.23 -5.67
N PHE A 110 13.99 -5.16 -6.98
CA PHE A 110 15.17 -5.75 -7.60
C PHE A 110 16.50 -5.03 -7.30
N GLY A 111 16.49 -3.93 -6.54
CA GLY A 111 17.69 -3.19 -6.14
C GLY A 111 18.29 -2.35 -7.27
N LEU A 112 17.49 -1.99 -8.28
CA LEU A 112 17.91 -1.13 -9.40
C LEU A 112 17.87 0.36 -9.02
N ILE A 113 17.06 0.70 -8.03
CA ILE A 113 16.96 2.04 -7.45
C ILE A 113 16.88 1.94 -5.92
N GLU A 114 17.33 2.98 -5.23
CA GLU A 114 17.11 3.12 -3.80
C GLU A 114 15.73 3.73 -3.55
N ARG A 115 14.91 3.06 -2.74
CA ARG A 115 13.73 3.66 -2.10
C ARG A 115 13.90 3.56 -0.59
N PRO A 116 13.63 4.62 0.18
CA PRO A 116 13.52 4.51 1.63
C PRO A 116 12.46 3.47 1.96
N SER A 117 12.79 2.43 2.73
CA SER A 117 11.77 1.47 3.18
C SER A 117 10.72 2.21 4.02
N ALA A 118 9.47 1.73 4.01
CA ALA A 118 8.41 2.28 4.87
C ALA A 118 8.84 2.33 6.34
N ARG A 119 9.65 1.36 6.79
CA ARG A 119 10.26 1.33 8.12
C ARG A 119 11.30 2.44 8.36
N ALA A 120 12.11 2.78 7.36
CA ALA A 120 13.06 3.89 7.41
C ALA A 120 12.35 5.26 7.31
N ALA A 121 11.25 5.34 6.58
CA ALA A 121 10.40 6.53 6.52
C ALA A 121 9.69 6.77 7.86
N ALA A 122 9.18 5.72 8.50
CA ALA A 122 8.52 5.80 9.82
C ALA A 122 9.48 6.19 10.95
N THR A 123 10.74 5.75 10.93
CA THR A 123 11.75 6.18 11.93
C THR A 123 12.21 7.62 11.71
N ARG A 124 12.20 8.10 10.46
CA ARG A 124 12.50 9.50 10.11
C ARG A 124 11.33 10.44 10.39
N ALA A 125 10.10 9.93 10.36
CA ALA A 125 8.85 10.65 10.65
C ALA A 125 8.48 10.68 12.15
N LYS A 126 9.46 10.69 13.06
CA LYS A 126 9.16 11.14 14.44
C LYS A 126 8.70 12.60 14.35
N PRO A 127 7.46 12.96 14.71
CA PRO A 127 7.03 14.34 14.67
C PRO A 127 7.88 15.11 15.67
N LYS A 128 8.54 16.17 15.20
CA LYS A 128 9.07 17.20 16.10
C LYS A 128 7.86 17.72 16.90
N PRO A 129 7.91 17.77 18.25
CA PRO A 129 6.80 18.34 19.01
C PRO A 129 6.58 19.76 18.48
N ALA A 130 5.40 20.01 17.93
CA ALA A 130 5.05 21.34 17.48
C ALA A 130 5.06 22.25 18.70
N SER A 131 5.90 23.28 18.68
CA SER A 131 5.80 24.37 19.66
C SER A 131 4.39 24.96 19.54
N PRO A 132 3.64 25.13 20.64
CA PRO A 132 2.27 25.61 20.56
C PRO A 132 2.30 27.03 20.00
N ARG A 133 1.78 27.21 18.78
CA ARG A 133 1.49 28.55 18.26
C ARG A 133 0.26 29.04 19.02
N PRO A 134 0.24 30.29 19.52
CA PRO A 134 -0.96 30.83 20.13
C PRO A 134 -2.04 30.93 19.03
N HIS A 135 -3.13 30.20 19.20
CA HIS A 135 -4.30 30.31 18.35
C HIS A 135 -5.08 31.58 18.73
N PRO A 136 -5.60 32.37 17.77
CA PRO A 136 -6.31 33.61 18.07
C PRO A 136 -7.71 33.42 18.67
N TRP A 137 -8.02 32.23 19.19
CA TRP A 137 -9.32 31.89 19.75
C TRP A 137 -9.15 31.01 20.99
N SER A 138 -8.61 31.60 22.06
CA SER A 138 -8.80 31.10 23.41
C SER A 138 -10.22 31.48 23.87
N HIS A 139 -11.16 30.54 23.76
CA HIS A 139 -12.43 30.64 24.47
C HIS A 139 -12.33 29.87 25.79
N SER A 140 -12.56 30.60 26.90
CA SER A 140 -12.84 30.05 28.22
C SER A 140 -14.02 29.07 28.18
N PRO A 141 -14.13 28.12 29.15
CA PRO A 141 -15.15 27.10 29.12
C PRO A 141 -16.52 27.73 29.40
N GLY A 142 -17.28 27.96 28.33
CA GLY A 142 -18.65 28.48 28.40
C GLY A 142 -19.29 28.52 27.02
N ARG A 143 -20.10 27.47 26.72
CA ARG A 143 -21.05 27.32 25.60
C ARG A 143 -20.51 27.64 24.19
N SER A 144 -20.28 26.58 23.40
CA SER A 144 -19.92 26.72 21.98
C SER A 144 -21.16 26.94 21.11
N GLN A 145 -21.12 27.97 20.28
CA GLN A 145 -22.20 28.37 19.36
C GLN A 145 -22.63 27.26 18.38
N VAL A 146 -21.69 26.37 18.03
CA VAL A 146 -21.95 25.17 17.21
C VAL A 146 -22.75 24.13 18.00
N GLY A 147 -22.49 23.96 19.29
CA GLY A 147 -23.24 23.05 20.16
C GLY A 147 -24.70 23.48 20.31
N ASP A 148 -24.95 24.78 20.41
CA ASP A 148 -26.31 25.33 20.49
C ASP A 148 -27.08 25.12 19.16
N MET A 149 -26.39 25.23 18.02
CA MET A 149 -26.99 24.97 16.70
C MET A 149 -27.32 23.50 16.48
N ILE A 150 -26.44 22.58 16.90
CA ILE A 150 -26.68 21.13 16.84
C ILE A 150 -27.84 20.74 17.76
N ASN A 151 -27.86 21.25 18.99
CA ASN A 151 -28.94 20.98 19.94
C ASN A 151 -30.28 21.58 19.48
N GLY A 152 -30.26 22.76 18.84
CA GLY A 152 -31.43 23.36 18.21
C GLY A 152 -32.02 22.49 17.09
N ALA A 153 -31.17 21.99 16.19
CA ALA A 153 -31.59 21.09 15.12
C ALA A 153 -32.16 19.76 15.66
N LEU A 154 -31.55 19.21 16.71
CA LEU A 154 -32.00 17.98 17.34
C LEU A 154 -33.32 18.14 18.12
N ARG A 155 -33.57 19.31 18.75
CA ARG A 155 -34.87 19.63 19.37
C ARG A 155 -35.96 19.84 18.34
N ALA A 156 -35.67 20.54 17.23
CA ALA A 156 -36.62 20.72 16.13
C ALA A 156 -37.02 19.39 15.47
N ALA A 157 -36.11 18.41 15.46
CA ALA A 157 -36.37 17.04 15.00
C ALA A 157 -36.98 16.11 16.06
N GLY A 158 -37.24 16.60 17.29
CA GLY A 158 -37.82 15.82 18.39
C GLY A 158 -36.90 14.78 19.03
N LEU A 159 -35.59 14.82 18.72
CA LEU A 159 -34.58 13.84 19.16
C LEU A 159 -33.91 14.22 20.49
N LEU A 160 -34.12 15.45 20.96
CA LEU A 160 -33.73 15.92 22.29
C LEU A 160 -34.94 16.58 22.97
N ARG A 161 -35.14 16.31 24.26
CA ARG A 161 -36.15 16.97 25.11
C ARG A 161 -35.56 18.12 25.90
#